data_AF-A0A8T5STW7-F1
#
_entry.id   AF-A0A8T5STW7-F1
#
_cell.length_a   1.000
_cell.length_b   1.000
_cell.length_c   1.000
_cell.angle_alpha   90.00
_cell.angle_beta   90.00
_cell.angle_gamma   90.00
#
_symmetry.space_group_name_H-M   'P 1'
#
loop_
_entity.id
_entity.type
_entity.pdbx_description
1 polymer ?
#
loop_
_entity_poly.entity_id
_entity_poly.type
_entity_poly.pdbx_seq_one_letter_code
_entity_poly.pdbx_strand_id
1 'polypeptide(L)' 'MAHEGLTAFLVILGMLLLLAFYLGPRNETRLRKRQEGMMMLVPSAVLLIVLAVVIFSGILG' A
#
# COMPACT_ATOMS: atom_id res chain seq x y z
N MET A 1 19.37 -5.69 10.05
CA MET A 1 18.31 -6.56 10.63
C MET A 1 16.96 -5.89 10.80
N ALA A 2 16.79 -4.84 11.62
CA ALA A 2 15.47 -4.18 11.80
C ALA A 2 14.95 -3.49 10.52
N HIS A 3 15.84 -2.81 9.76
CA HIS A 3 15.48 -2.11 8.52
C HIS A 3 15.08 -3.07 7.38
N GLU A 4 15.71 -4.24 7.29
CA GLU A 4 15.35 -5.27 6.30
C GLU A 4 13.94 -5.81 6.54
N GLY A 5 13.59 -6.09 7.80
CA GLY A 5 12.25 -6.54 8.19
C GLY A 5 11.17 -5.48 7.94
N LEU A 6 11.45 -4.21 8.26
CA LEU A 6 10.55 -3.10 7.99
C LEU A 6 10.32 -2.91 6.49
N THR A 7 11.38 -3.00 5.69
CA THR A 7 11.30 -2.92 4.22
C THR A 7 10.41 -4.02 3.66
N ALA A 8 10.65 -5.28 4.05
CA ALA A 8 9.85 -6.42 3.60
C ALA A 8 8.37 -6.25 3.97
N PHE A 9 8.09 -5.79 5.19
CA PHE A 9 6.73 -5.50 5.64
C PHE A 9 6.04 -4.44 4.77
N LEU A 10 6.72 -3.32 4.47
CA LEU A 10 6.16 -2.25 3.64
C LEU A 10 5.86 -2.71 2.21
N VAL A 11 6.74 -3.53 1.62
CA VAL A 11 6.52 -4.12 0.29
C VAL A 11 5.31 -5.05 0.31
N ILE A 12 5.22 -5.95 1.29
CA ILE A 12 4.08 -6.87 1.45
C ILE A 12 2.78 -6.07 1.60
N LEU A 13 2.78 -5.04 2.44
CA LEU A 13 1.61 -4.21 2.68
C LEU A 13 1.19 -3.43 1.41
N GLY A 14 2.14 -2.88 0.66
CA GLY A 14 1.89 -2.24 -0.63
C GLY A 14 1.24 -3.19 -1.64
N MET A 15 1.74 -4.43 -1.72
CA MET A 15 1.16 -5.46 -2.59
C MET A 15 -0.26 -5.87 -2.14
N LEU A 16 -0.51 -5.96 -0.83
CA LEU A 16 -1.85 -6.23 -0.28
C LEU A 16 -2.84 -5.12 -0.62
N LEU A 17 -2.42 -3.85 -0.62
CA LEU A 17 -3.28 -2.74 -1.02
C LEU A 17 -3.65 -2.78 -2.51
N LEU A 18 -2.71 -3.14 -3.37
CA LEU A 18 -2.99 -3.37 -4.79
C LEU A 18 -3.94 -4.56 -4.99
N LEU A 19 -3.74 -5.65 -4.25
CA LEU A 19 -4.66 -6.80 -4.27
C LEU A 19 -6.07 -6.39 -3.79
N ALA A 20 -6.15 -5.59 -2.73
CA ALA A 20 -7.40 -5.05 -2.20
C ALA A 20 -8.12 -4.13 -3.19
N PHE A 21 -7.39 -3.43 -4.07
CA PHE A 21 -7.99 -2.65 -5.15
C PHE A 21 -8.74 -3.56 -6.13
N TYR A 22 -8.14 -4.68 -6.56
CA TYR A 22 -8.79 -5.64 -7.45
C TYR A 22 -9.93 -6.42 -6.77
N LEU A 23 -9.78 -6.76 -5.50
CA LEU A 23 -10.80 -7.43 -4.69
C LEU A 23 -11.87 -6.48 -4.13
N GLY A 24 -11.82 -5.20 -4.52
CA GLY A 24 -12.36 -4.08 -3.77
C GLY A 24 -13.82 -4.17 -3.32
N PRO A 25 -14.24 -3.29 -2.39
CA PRO A 25 -15.41 -3.49 -1.53
C PRO A 25 -16.66 -3.83 -2.33
N ARG A 26 -17.14 -5.08 -2.19
CA ARG A 26 -18.34 -5.59 -2.87
C ARG A 26 -19.65 -5.23 -2.15
N ASN A 27 -19.56 -4.84 -0.88
CA ASN A 27 -20.72 -4.61 -0.01
C ASN A 27 -21.10 -3.12 0.16
N GLU A 28 -20.53 -2.21 -0.62
CA GLU A 28 -20.91 -0.79 -0.54
C GLU A 28 -22.11 -0.47 -1.44
N THR A 29 -23.17 0.09 -0.83
CA THR A 29 -24.42 0.45 -1.52
C THR A 29 -24.28 1.73 -2.32
N ARG A 30 -23.35 2.62 -1.93
CA ARG A 30 -23.09 3.90 -2.61
C ARG A 30 -21.85 3.81 -3.50
N LEU A 31 -22.08 3.85 -4.82
CA LEU A 31 -21.02 3.77 -5.83
C LEU A 31 -19.92 4.83 -5.67
N ARG A 32 -20.28 6.07 -5.30
CA ARG A 32 -19.28 7.14 -5.05
C ARG A 32 -18.32 6.80 -3.92
N LYS A 33 -18.84 6.31 -2.80
CA LYS A 33 -18.04 5.92 -1.63
C LYS A 33 -17.09 4.77 -1.95
N ARG A 34 -17.58 3.80 -2.73
CA ARG A 34 -16.79 2.68 -3.25
C ARG A 34 -15.63 3.17 -4.12
N GLN A 35 -15.90 4.11 -5.03
CA GLN A 35 -14.90 4.70 -5.90
C GLN A 35 -13.86 5.53 -5.14
N GLU A 36 -14.28 6.34 -4.16
CA GLU A 36 -13.38 7.10 -3.28
C GLU A 36 -12.44 6.15 -2.52
N GLY A 37 -12.98 5.10 -1.91
CA GLY A 37 -12.18 4.10 -1.21
C GLY A 37 -11.20 3.36 -2.12
N MET A 38 -11.62 2.95 -3.32
CA MET A 38 -10.73 2.31 -4.29
C MET A 38 -9.62 3.26 -4.79
N MET A 39 -9.95 4.51 -5.09
CA MET A 39 -8.97 5.49 -5.57
C MET A 39 -7.88 5.81 -4.55
N MET A 40 -8.13 5.60 -3.26
CA MET A 40 -7.13 5.81 -2.20
C MET A 40 -6.15 4.63 -2.04
N LEU A 41 -6.49 3.42 -2.51
CA LEU A 41 -5.66 2.22 -2.32
C LEU A 41 -4.38 2.26 -3.16
N VAL A 42 -4.47 2.69 -4.42
CA VAL A 42 -3.33 2.78 -5.35
C VAL A 42 -2.28 3.79 -4.88
N PRO A 43 -2.60 5.08 -4.59
CA PRO A 43 -1.60 6.04 -4.13
C PRO A 43 -0.98 5.62 -2.79
N SER A 44 -1.76 4.99 -1.90
CA SER A 44 -1.25 4.46 -0.64
C SER A 44 -0.23 3.33 -0.87
N ALA A 45 -0.52 2.40 -1.79
CA ALA A 45 0.42 1.33 -2.16
C ALA A 45 1.72 1.89 -2.74
N VAL A 46 1.64 2.88 -3.63
CA VAL A 46 2.81 3.55 -4.23
C VAL A 46 3.66 4.20 -3.13
N LEU A 47 3.05 4.93 -2.20
CA LEU A 47 3.76 5.57 -1.09
C LEU A 47 4.51 4.55 -0.24
N LEU A 48 3.89 3.41 0.10
CA LEU A 48 4.54 2.37 0.89
C LEU A 48 5.73 1.74 0.17
N ILE A 49 5.64 1.53 -1.13
CA ILE A 49 6.73 0.98 -1.95
C ILE A 49 7.88 1.99 -2.04
N VAL A 50 7.59 3.28 -2.24
CA VAL A 50 8.59 4.34 -2.25
C VAL A 50 9.29 4.44 -0.88
N LEU A 51 8.54 4.41 0.22
CA LEU A 51 9.08 4.37 1.57
C LEU A 51 9.98 3.15 1.80
N ALA A 52 9.58 1.97 1.32
CA ALA A 52 10.39 0.77 1.40
C ALA A 52 11.73 0.95 0.68
N VAL A 53 11.74 1.54 -0.52
CA VAL A 53 12.97 1.84 -1.27
C VAL A 53 13.87 2.80 -0.48
N VAL A 54 13.32 3.87 0.09
CA VAL A 54 14.08 4.84 0.89
C VAL A 54 14.68 4.19 2.12
N ILE A 55 13.92 3.40 2.86
CA ILE A 55 14.39 2.70 4.07
C ILE A 55 15.48 1.68 3.71
N PHE A 56 15.29 0.92 2.62
CA PHE A 56 16.27 -0.08 2.17
C PHE A 56 17.57 0.55 1.68
N SER A 57 17.49 1.72 1.04
CA SER A 57 18.66 2.44 0.52
C SER A 57 19.62 2.92 1.62
N GLY A 58 19.20 2.85 2.90
CA GLY A 58 20.04 3.28 4.02
C GLY A 58 20.17 4.80 4.15
N ILE A 59 19.44 5.60 3.37
CA ILE A 59 19.43 7.07 3.48
C ILE A 59 19.02 7.54 4.89
N LEU A 60 18.24 6.74 5.61
CA LEU A 60 17.76 7.00 6.96
C LEU A 60 18.63 6.36 8.06
N GLY A 61 19.73 5.69 7.69
CA GLY A 61 20.64 4.96 8.59
C GLY A 61 21.93 5.72 8.88
#